data_AF-A0A9N7Q683-F1
#
_entry.id   AF-A0A9N7Q683-F1
#
_cell.length_a   1.000
_cell.length_b   1.000
_cell.length_c   1.000
_cell.angle_alpha   90.00
_cell.angle_beta   90.00
_cell.angle_gamma   90.00
#
_symmetry.space_group_name_H-M   'P 1'
#
loop_
_entity.id
_entity.type
_entity.pdbx_description
1 polymer ?
#
loop_
_entity_poly.entity_id
_entity_poly.type
_entity_poly.pdbx_seq_one_letter_code
_entity_poly.pdbx_strand_id
1 'polypeptide(L)'
;MKLDNEVDAAYPQRWIGKVRVVTVEGRELESVVRMPKGDPVNPLTDEEIEQKLLRLARFAGGASPDEIAALIRQVRDMESWRTPRLLS
;
A
#
# COMPACT_ATOMS: atom_id res chain seq x y z
N MET A 1 -18.40 12.47 -6.38
CA MET A 1 -17.34 11.67 -7.04
C MET A 1 -17.52 11.83 -8.54
N LYS A 2 -16.46 12.14 -9.29
CA LYS A 2 -16.51 12.27 -10.77
C LYS A 2 -15.68 11.14 -11.36
N LEU A 3 -16.29 10.31 -12.19
CA LEU A 3 -15.59 9.23 -12.90
C LEU A 3 -14.75 9.84 -14.02
N ASP A 4 -13.48 9.44 -14.12
CA ASP A 4 -12.59 9.79 -15.21
C ASP A 4 -12.44 8.57 -16.11
N ASN A 5 -12.87 8.69 -17.37
CA ASN A 5 -12.93 7.55 -18.30
C ASN A 5 -11.55 6.92 -18.58
N GLU A 6 -10.46 7.71 -18.55
CA GLU A 6 -9.11 7.16 -18.75
C GLU A 6 -8.69 6.32 -17.54
N VAL A 7 -9.01 6.78 -16.33
CA VAL A 7 -8.69 6.05 -15.09
C VAL A 7 -9.49 4.75 -15.00
N ASP A 8 -10.78 4.82 -15.28
CA ASP A 8 -11.68 3.66 -15.21
C ASP A 8 -11.30 2.58 -16.24
N ALA A 9 -11.10 2.98 -17.50
CA ALA A 9 -10.72 2.06 -18.57
C ALA A 9 -9.32 1.44 -18.40
N ALA A 10 -8.45 2.04 -17.59
CA ALA A 10 -7.10 1.54 -17.34
C ALA A 10 -7.06 0.41 -16.29
N TYR A 11 -8.06 0.31 -15.41
CA TYR A 11 -8.13 -0.75 -14.40
C TYR A 11 -8.55 -2.09 -15.03
N PRO A 12 -8.01 -3.25 -14.59
CA PRO A 12 -7.05 -3.46 -13.50
C PRO A 12 -5.57 -3.31 -13.91
N GLN A 13 -5.29 -3.06 -15.18
CA GLN A 13 -3.93 -3.10 -15.72
C GLN A 13 -3.03 -1.97 -15.21
N ARG A 14 -3.61 -0.80 -14.89
CA ARG A 14 -2.88 0.35 -14.32
C ARG A 14 -3.75 1.08 -13.32
N TRP A 15 -3.15 1.57 -12.24
CA TRP A 15 -3.86 2.30 -11.19
C TRP A 15 -3.55 3.79 -11.28
N ILE A 16 -4.03 4.45 -12.34
CA ILE A 16 -3.69 5.87 -12.59
C ILE A 16 -4.29 6.79 -11.52
N GLY A 17 -3.46 7.62 -10.90
CA GLY A 17 -3.90 8.71 -10.02
C GLY A 17 -3.92 10.04 -10.78
N LYS A 18 -5.07 10.72 -10.83
CA LYS A 18 -5.20 12.08 -11.38
C LYS A 18 -5.72 13.04 -10.31
N VAL A 19 -5.10 14.21 -10.21
CA VAL A 19 -5.53 15.27 -9.29
C VAL A 19 -5.55 16.60 -10.03
N ARG A 20 -6.64 17.35 -9.83
CA ARG A 20 -6.73 18.78 -10.16
C ARG A 20 -6.92 19.55 -8.87
N VAL A 21 -6.12 20.59 -8.68
CA VAL A 21 -6.17 21.50 -7.53
C VAL A 21 -6.53 22.88 -8.03
N VAL A 22 -7.54 23.49 -7.42
CA VAL A 22 -7.86 24.91 -7.58
C VAL A 22 -7.38 25.63 -6.31
N THR A 23 -6.45 26.57 -6.46
CA THR A 23 -5.96 27.35 -5.32
C THR A 23 -6.99 28.41 -4.92
N VAL A 24 -6.85 28.96 -3.72
CA VAL A 24 -7.71 30.06 -3.23
C VAL A 24 -7.67 31.31 -4.12
N GLU A 25 -6.57 31.51 -4.84
CA GLU A 25 -6.38 32.59 -5.82
C GLU A 25 -6.92 32.24 -7.22
N GLY A 26 -7.56 31.08 -7.38
CA GLY A 26 -8.17 30.63 -8.62
C GLY A 26 -7.21 29.98 -9.62
N ARG A 27 -5.95 29.72 -9.26
CA ARG A 27 -5.03 29.00 -10.13
C ARG A 27 -5.38 27.51 -10.17
N GLU A 28 -5.35 26.93 -11.35
CA GLU A 28 -5.52 25.50 -11.54
C GLU A 28 -4.18 24.80 -11.76
N LEU A 29 -3.99 23.68 -11.06
CA LEU A 29 -2.83 22.79 -11.17
C LEU A 29 -3.34 21.38 -11.43
N GLU A 30 -2.70 20.67 -12.34
CA GLU A 30 -3.02 19.28 -12.65
C GLU A 30 -1.78 18.40 -12.50
N SER A 31 -1.97 17.18 -12.01
CA SER A 31 -0.93 16.16 -11.94
C SER A 31 -1.51 14.79 -12.20
N VAL A 32 -0.72 13.97 -12.90
CA VAL A 32 -1.07 12.59 -13.25
C VAL A 32 0.08 11.68 -12.86
N VAL A 33 -0.21 10.70 -12.01
CA VAL A 33 0.71 9.63 -11.60
C VAL A 33 0.26 8.34 -12.27
N ARG A 34 1.04 7.88 -13.26
CA ARG A 34 0.70 6.70 -14.05
C ARG A 34 1.06 5.37 -13.40
N MET A 35 2.10 5.36 -12.56
CA MET A 35 2.60 4.20 -11.82
C MET A 35 2.75 4.59 -10.34
N PRO A 36 1.65 4.67 -9.59
CA PRO A 36 1.72 5.05 -8.19
C PRO A 36 2.50 4.01 -7.39
N LYS A 37 3.05 4.43 -6.26
CA LYS A 37 3.73 3.51 -5.36
C LYS A 37 2.74 2.48 -4.81
N GLY A 38 3.08 1.20 -4.91
CA GLY A 38 2.20 0.07 -4.60
C GLY A 38 1.46 -0.50 -5.81
N ASP A 39 1.57 0.12 -7.00
CA ASP A 39 1.18 -0.52 -8.26
C ASP A 39 2.03 -1.78 -8.52
N PRO A 40 1.51 -2.85 -9.14
CA PRO A 40 2.29 -4.03 -9.47
C PRO A 40 3.61 -3.75 -10.21
N VAL A 41 3.67 -2.69 -11.04
CA VAL A 41 4.90 -2.27 -11.75
C VAL A 41 5.74 -1.24 -10.98
N ASN A 42 5.29 -0.79 -9.81
CA ASN A 42 6.02 0.08 -8.87
C ASN A 42 5.73 -0.34 -7.41
N PRO A 43 6.14 -1.56 -7.00
CA PRO A 43 5.82 -2.10 -5.69
C PRO A 43 6.49 -1.30 -4.56
N LEU A 44 5.94 -1.42 -3.35
CA LEU A 44 6.64 -0.99 -2.14
C LEU A 44 7.89 -1.86 -1.93
N THR A 45 8.97 -1.27 -1.46
CA THR A 45 10.13 -2.02 -0.98
C THR A 45 9.80 -2.70 0.35
N ASP A 46 10.61 -3.67 0.74
CA ASP A 46 10.52 -4.31 2.05
C ASP A 46 10.50 -3.29 3.19
N GLU A 47 11.41 -2.31 3.15
CA GLU A 47 11.49 -1.25 4.15
C GLU A 47 10.20 -0.41 4.18
N GLU A 48 9.65 -0.05 3.03
CA GLU A 48 8.41 0.72 2.96
C GLU A 48 7.20 -0.06 3.50
N ILE A 49 7.17 -1.38 3.28
CA ILE A 49 6.15 -2.27 3.85
C ILE A 49 6.27 -2.30 5.39
N GLU A 50 7.48 -2.45 5.92
CA GLU A 50 7.73 -2.47 7.37
C GLU A 50 7.37 -1.14 8.02
N GLN A 51 7.76 -0.01 7.41
CA GLN A 51 7.39 1.31 7.89
C GLN A 51 5.87 1.53 7.86
N LYS A 52 5.18 1.02 6.83
CA LYS A 52 3.71 1.08 6.75
C LYS A 52 3.07 0.28 7.89
N LEU A 53 3.56 -0.94 8.16
CA LEU A 53 3.05 -1.78 9.25
C LEU A 53 3.23 -1.08 10.62
N LEU A 54 4.41 -0.52 10.87
CA LEU A 54 4.70 0.24 12.09
C LEU A 54 3.75 1.42 12.28
N ARG A 55 3.47 2.18 11.22
CA ARG A 55 2.54 3.33 11.27
C ARG A 55 1.12 2.87 11.56
N LEU A 56 0.65 1.79 10.93
CA LEU A 56 -0.71 1.26 11.13
C LEU A 56 -0.91 0.70 12.54
N ALA A 57 0.06 -0.05 13.07
CA ALA A 57 -0.02 -0.61 14.41
C ALA A 57 0.01 0.48 15.50
N ARG A 58 0.83 1.53 15.32
CA ARG A 58 0.83 2.71 16.20
C ARG A 58 -0.51 3.42 16.15
N PHE A 59 -1.07 3.64 14.96
CA PHE A 59 -2.37 4.30 14.81
C PHE A 59 -3.50 3.52 15.50
N ALA A 60 -3.48 2.20 15.39
CA ALA A 60 -4.48 1.33 16.05
C ALA A 60 -4.24 1.14 17.56
N GLY A 61 -3.08 1.55 18.09
CA GLY A 61 -2.65 1.19 19.45
C GLY A 61 -2.50 -0.32 19.64
N GLY A 62 -2.26 -1.07 18.56
CA GLY A 62 -2.41 -2.53 18.54
C GLY A 62 -1.17 -3.31 18.94
N ALA A 63 0.02 -2.72 18.86
CA ALA A 63 1.29 -3.36 19.22
C ALA A 63 2.42 -2.32 19.39
N SER A 64 3.41 -2.67 20.21
CA SER A 64 4.68 -1.97 20.32
C SER A 64 5.60 -2.21 19.10
N PRO A 65 6.59 -1.34 18.85
CA PRO A 65 7.56 -1.54 17.77
C PRO A 65 8.29 -2.89 17.82
N ASP A 66 8.61 -3.39 19.03
CA ASP A 66 9.33 -4.65 19.20
C ASP A 66 8.45 -5.86 18.86
N GLU A 67 7.17 -5.82 19.24
CA GLU A 67 6.19 -6.85 18.87
C GLU A 67 5.99 -6.90 17.34
N ILE A 68 5.94 -5.74 16.68
CA ILE A 68 5.83 -5.66 15.22
C ILE A 68 7.08 -6.22 14.54
N ALA A 69 8.27 -5.88 15.04
CA ALA A 69 9.53 -6.41 14.52
C ALA A 69 9.61 -7.94 14.68
N ALA A 70 9.13 -8.48 15.81
CA ALA A 70 9.02 -9.92 16.01
C ALA A 70 8.04 -10.57 15.03
N LEU A 71 6.88 -9.96 14.82
CA LEU A 71 5.87 -10.43 13.86
C LEU A 71 6.41 -10.46 12.43
N ILE A 72 7.11 -9.40 12.00
CA ILE A 72 7.72 -9.34 10.66
C ILE A 72 8.67 -10.53 10.46
N ARG A 73 9.54 -10.81 11.44
CA ARG A 73 10.46 -11.96 11.37
C ARG A 73 9.69 -13.29 11.24
N GLN A 74 8.63 -13.47 12.01
CA GLN A 74 7.82 -14.69 11.96
C GLN A 74 7.15 -14.88 10.60
N VAL A 75 6.53 -13.82 10.06
CA VAL A 75 5.84 -13.87 8.75
C VAL A 75 6.82 -14.08 7.60
N ARG A 76 8.01 -13.48 7.67
CA ARG A 76 9.07 -13.72 6.65
C ARG A 76 9.58 -15.16 6.68
N ASP A 77 9.56 -15.81 7.84
CA ASP A 77 9.93 -17.22 8.00
C ASP A 77 8.73 -18.18 7.79
N MET A 78 7.59 -17.68 7.27
CA MET A 78 6.36 -18.47 7.17
C MET A 78 6.48 -19.70 6.26
N GLU A 79 7.38 -19.70 5.27
CA GLU A 79 7.63 -20.88 4.44
C GLU A 79 8.28 -22.03 5.23
N SER A 80 8.99 -21.73 6.33
CA SER A 80 9.58 -22.73 7.23
C SER A 80 8.54 -23.37 8.15
N TRP A 81 7.36 -22.75 8.26
CA TRP A 81 6.32 -23.21 9.15
C TRP A 81 5.85 -24.58 8.70
N ARG A 82 6.09 -25.58 9.54
CA ARG A 82 5.51 -26.90 9.33
C ARG A 82 4.02 -26.78 9.52
N THR A 83 3.26 -26.95 8.44
CA THR A 83 1.83 -27.21 8.55
C THR A 83 1.66 -28.48 9.37
N PRO A 84 0.98 -28.44 10.53
CA PRO A 84 0.55 -29.66 11.18
C PRO A 84 -0.25 -30.45 10.14
N ARG A 85 0.05 -31.75 10.01
CA ARG A 85 -0.68 -32.66 9.12
C ARG A 85 -2.13 -32.71 9.61
N LEU A 86 -2.97 -31.81 9.11
CA LEU A 86 -4.39 -31.79 9.43
C LEU A 86 -5.05 -32.93 8.65
N LEU A 87 -5.30 -34.01 9.39
CA LEU A 87 -6.17 -35.15 9.10
C LEU A 87 -5.61 -36.19 8.10
N SER A 88 -5.26 -37.35 8.65
CA SER A 88 -5.40 -38.67 8.01
C SER A 88 -6.86 -39.09 7.95
#